data_AF-A0A9N8PNT3-F1
#
_entry.id   AF-A0A9N8PNT3-F1
#
_cell.length_a   1.000
_cell.length_b   1.000
_cell.length_c   1.000
_cell.angle_alpha   90.00
_cell.angle_beta   90.00
_cell.angle_gamma   90.00
#
_symmetry.space_group_name_H-M   'P 1'
#
loop_
_entity.id
_entity.type
_entity.pdbx_description
1 polymer ?
#
loop_
_entity_poly.entity_id
_entity_poly.type
_entity_poly.pdbx_seq_one_letter_code
_entity_poly.pdbx_strand_id
1 'polypeptide(L)'
;MRAVKKVLIPKICDILRDFLTSPEDEAFMPLLRQLVKATVADTTQAIDDKHLDLLNHVVTHCTSSSPTDPSEITSITRPILRILMKHRCRLATETHSRMQRDIDSMAMRRDMERLRVIYAEMLLFEAQAEEGQNDQ
;
A
#
# COMPACT_ATOMS: atom_id res chain seq x y z
N MET A 1 -0.84 -15.12 6.79
CA MET A 1 -0.51 -13.68 6.78
C MET A 1 0.98 -13.33 6.76
N ARG A 2 1.84 -13.97 7.56
CA ARG A 2 3.28 -13.63 7.59
C ARG A 2 3.98 -13.79 6.23
N ALA A 3 3.58 -14.79 5.43
CA ALA A 3 4.12 -15.01 4.08
C ALA A 3 3.71 -13.90 3.10
N VAL A 4 2.43 -13.51 3.07
CA VAL A 4 1.91 -12.43 2.21
C VAL A 4 2.66 -11.13 2.43
N LYS A 5 2.85 -10.72 3.69
CA LYS A 5 3.63 -9.53 4.03
C LYS A 5 5.08 -9.61 3.56
N LYS A 6 5.74 -10.76 3.73
CA LYS A 6 7.14 -10.95 3.33
C LYS A 6 7.35 -10.84 1.82
N VAL A 7 6.37 -11.26 1.02
CA VAL A 7 6.48 -11.25 -0.45
C VAL A 7 6.01 -9.93 -1.04
N LEU A 8 4.88 -9.40 -0.57
CA LEU A 8 4.24 -8.26 -1.23
C LEU A 8 4.71 -6.90 -0.73
N ILE A 9 5.13 -6.76 0.54
CA ILE A 9 5.61 -5.47 1.04
C ILE A 9 6.81 -4.96 0.21
N PRO A 10 7.85 -5.76 -0.08
CA PRO A 10 8.97 -5.31 -0.92
C PRO A 10 8.51 -4.86 -2.31
N LYS A 11 7.69 -5.68 -3.00
CA LYS A 11 7.16 -5.38 -4.33
C LYS A 11 6.37 -4.07 -4.38
N ILE A 12 5.52 -3.80 -3.39
CA ILE A 12 4.75 -2.55 -3.30
C ILE A 12 5.68 -1.37 -2.94
N CYS A 13 6.65 -1.57 -2.05
CA CYS A 13 7.60 -0.51 -1.68
C CYS A 13 8.48 -0.07 -2.86
N ASP A 14 8.80 -0.98 -3.78
CA ASP A 14 9.51 -0.65 -5.02
C ASP A 14 8.62 0.19 -5.94
N ILE A 15 7.33 -0.17 -6.13
CA ILE A 15 6.38 0.67 -6.88
C ILE A 15 6.27 2.06 -6.25
N LEU A 16 6.06 2.15 -4.93
CA LEU A 16 5.92 3.41 -4.21
C LEU A 16 7.20 4.25 -4.19
N ARG A 17 8.36 3.67 -4.48
CA ARG A 17 9.62 4.42 -4.61
C ARG A 17 9.58 5.30 -5.86
N ASP A 18 9.10 4.75 -6.97
CA ASP A 18 9.15 5.38 -8.28
C ASP A 18 7.82 6.11 -8.62
N PHE A 19 6.71 5.63 -8.06
CA PHE A 19 5.35 6.07 -8.36
C PHE A 19 4.53 6.24 -7.07
N LEU A 20 4.86 7.25 -6.27
CA LEU A 20 4.28 7.43 -4.93
C LEU A 20 2.74 7.55 -4.94
N THR A 21 2.17 8.13 -5.99
CA THR A 21 0.72 8.35 -6.14
C THR A 21 0.00 7.18 -6.82
N SER A 22 0.71 6.09 -7.17
CA SER A 22 0.11 4.95 -7.86
C SER A 22 -1.14 4.37 -7.22
N PRO A 23 -1.30 4.35 -5.88
CA PRO A 23 -2.51 3.80 -5.26
C PRO A 23 -3.75 4.69 -5.37
N GLU A 24 -3.63 5.90 -5.94
CA GLU A 24 -4.76 6.75 -6.27
C GLU A 24 -5.44 6.36 -7.59
N ASP A 25 -4.77 5.54 -8.41
CA ASP A 25 -5.34 4.99 -9.64
C ASP A 25 -6.42 3.93 -9.33
N GLU A 26 -7.52 3.98 -10.08
CA GLU A 26 -8.69 3.13 -9.85
C GLU A 26 -8.42 1.63 -10.08
N ALA A 27 -7.47 1.29 -10.94
CA ALA A 27 -7.11 -0.10 -11.25
C ALA A 27 -6.03 -0.66 -10.32
N PHE A 28 -5.31 0.19 -9.57
CA PHE A 28 -4.25 -0.26 -8.65
C PHE A 28 -4.78 -1.24 -7.59
N MET A 29 -5.84 -0.87 -6.87
CA MET A 29 -6.40 -1.71 -5.80
C MET A 29 -7.00 -3.03 -6.31
N PRO A 30 -7.76 -3.07 -7.43
CA PRO A 30 -8.14 -4.32 -8.09
C PRO A 30 -6.97 -5.26 -8.40
N LEU A 31 -5.88 -4.75 -9.00
CA LEU A 31 -4.71 -5.54 -9.34
C LEU A 31 -3.97 -6.03 -8.08
N LEU A 32 -3.83 -5.16 -7.07
CA LEU A 32 -3.26 -5.52 -5.78
C LEU A 32 -4.04 -6.65 -5.10
N ARG A 33 -5.38 -6.63 -5.15
CA ARG A 33 -6.22 -7.73 -4.64
C ARG A 33 -5.91 -9.04 -5.34
N GLN A 34 -5.81 -9.03 -6.66
CA GLN A 34 -5.47 -10.24 -7.41
C GLN A 34 -4.09 -10.79 -7.02
N LEU A 35 -3.13 -9.91 -6.75
CA LEU A 35 -1.79 -10.25 -6.28
C LEU A 35 -1.81 -10.85 -4.88
N VAL A 36 -2.62 -10.29 -3.97
CA VAL A 36 -2.89 -10.85 -2.64
C VAL A 36 -3.46 -12.26 -2.75
N LYS A 37 -4.49 -12.48 -3.59
CA LYS A 37 -5.06 -13.82 -3.82
C LYS A 37 -4.03 -14.81 -4.33
N ALA A 38 -3.20 -14.43 -5.31
CA ALA A 38 -2.15 -15.29 -5.86
C ALA A 38 -1.10 -15.67 -4.79
N THR A 39 -0.79 -14.74 -3.89
CA THR A 39 0.15 -14.96 -2.79
C THR A 39 -0.43 -15.85 -1.69
N VAL A 40 -1.73 -15.73 -1.40
CA VAL A 40 -2.42 -16.62 -0.46
C VAL A 40 -2.49 -18.04 -1.03
N ALA A 41 -2.71 -18.17 -2.35
CA ALA A 41 -2.73 -19.44 -3.07
C ALA A 41 -1.32 -20.03 -3.34
N ASP A 42 -0.25 -19.33 -2.93
CA ASP A 42 1.15 -19.71 -3.15
C ASP A 42 1.51 -20.00 -4.63
N THR A 43 0.90 -19.25 -5.54
CA THR A 43 1.06 -19.41 -6.99
C THR A 43 2.15 -18.48 -7.53
N THR A 44 3.42 -18.85 -7.37
CA THR A 44 4.57 -17.97 -7.67
C THR A 44 4.52 -17.34 -9.07
N GLN A 45 4.22 -18.12 -10.12
CA GLN A 45 4.09 -17.59 -11.48
C GLN A 45 3.02 -16.50 -11.58
N ALA A 46 1.84 -16.74 -10.99
CA ALA A 46 0.75 -15.77 -11.02
C ALA A 46 1.03 -14.53 -10.16
N ILE A 47 1.89 -14.63 -9.14
CA ILE A 47 2.37 -13.47 -8.38
C ILE A 47 3.24 -12.59 -9.27
N ASP A 48 4.15 -13.18 -10.04
CA ASP A 48 5.04 -12.42 -10.91
C ASP A 48 4.30 -11.80 -12.11
N ASP A 49 3.40 -12.55 -12.74
CA ASP A 49 2.57 -12.04 -13.85
C ASP A 49 1.72 -10.84 -13.40
N LYS A 50 1.00 -10.97 -12.27
CA LYS A 50 0.15 -9.88 -11.76
C LYS A 50 0.95 -8.68 -11.25
N HIS A 51 2.15 -8.93 -10.73
CA HIS A 51 3.03 -7.84 -10.32
C HIS A 51 3.55 -7.07 -11.55
N LEU A 52 3.87 -7.77 -12.62
CA LEU A 52 4.24 -7.16 -13.90
C LEU A 52 3.08 -6.35 -14.48
N ASP A 53 1.86 -6.88 -14.45
CA ASP A 53 0.66 -6.14 -14.88
C ASP A 53 0.46 -4.86 -14.07
N LEU A 54 0.59 -4.95 -12.74
CA LEU A 54 0.50 -3.80 -11.84
C LEU A 54 1.57 -2.75 -12.16
N LEU A 55 2.83 -3.17 -12.36
CA LEU A 55 3.91 -2.28 -12.74
C LEU A 55 3.65 -1.61 -14.09
N ASN A 56 3.28 -2.38 -15.12
CA ASN A 56 2.98 -1.85 -16.44
C ASN A 56 1.84 -0.83 -16.41
N HIS A 57 0.78 -1.13 -15.66
CA HIS A 57 -0.34 -0.21 -15.46
C HIS A 57 0.12 1.09 -14.83
N VAL A 58 0.86 1.00 -13.72
CA VAL A 58 1.38 2.17 -13.00
C VAL A 58 2.32 3.00 -13.88
N VAL A 59 3.24 2.36 -14.61
CA VAL A 59 4.15 3.06 -15.54
C VAL A 59 3.37 3.79 -16.64
N THR A 60 2.27 3.21 -17.12
CA THR A 60 1.46 3.78 -18.21
C THR A 60 0.59 4.95 -17.73
N HIS A 61 0.00 4.83 -16.54
CA HIS A 61 -1.04 5.75 -16.06
C HIS A 61 -0.54 6.77 -15.02
N CYS A 62 0.49 6.43 -14.26
CA CYS A 62 1.09 7.28 -13.24
C CYS A 62 2.44 7.83 -13.74
N THR A 63 2.44 8.49 -14.90
CA THR A 63 3.66 8.99 -15.57
C THR A 63 4.29 10.22 -14.91
N SER A 64 3.74 10.71 -13.80
CA SER A 64 4.13 11.98 -13.20
C SER A 64 4.27 11.91 -11.68
N SER A 65 5.47 11.55 -11.21
CA SER A 65 5.95 12.09 -9.94
C SER A 65 7.39 12.56 -10.14
N SER A 66 7.59 13.88 -10.25
CA SER A 66 8.91 14.48 -10.12
C SER A 66 9.33 14.37 -8.64
N PRO A 67 10.42 13.66 -8.30
CA PRO A 67 10.78 13.37 -6.91
C PRO A 67 11.60 14.50 -6.26
N THR A 68 11.14 15.76 -6.39
CA THR A 68 11.92 16.92 -5.89
C THR A 68 11.08 17.97 -5.18
N ASP A 69 9.89 17.61 -4.71
CA ASP A 69 9.06 18.54 -3.96
C ASP A 69 9.17 18.26 -2.44
N PRO A 70 9.45 19.25 -1.57
CA PRO A 70 9.35 19.10 -0.11
C PRO A 70 7.98 18.59 0.40
N SER A 71 7.00 18.46 -0.49
CA SER A 71 5.69 17.83 -0.31
C SER A 71 5.71 16.29 -0.21
N GLU A 72 6.80 15.59 -0.52
CA GLU A 72 6.83 14.10 -0.56
C GLU A 72 6.38 13.42 0.73
N ILE A 73 6.75 13.95 1.90
CA ILE A 73 6.29 13.42 3.20
C ILE A 73 4.77 13.56 3.32
N THR A 74 4.20 14.68 2.86
CA THR A 74 2.74 14.87 2.86
C THR A 74 2.06 13.97 1.85
N SER A 75 2.65 13.82 0.66
CA SER A 75 2.17 12.94 -0.41
C SER A 75 2.10 11.48 0.02
N ILE A 76 3.00 11.03 0.91
CA ILE A 76 2.95 9.67 1.47
C ILE A 76 2.09 9.56 2.74
N THR A 77 2.17 10.51 3.66
CA THR A 77 1.47 10.42 4.96
C THR A 77 -0.03 10.61 4.82
N ARG A 78 -0.48 11.54 3.97
CA ARG A 78 -1.91 11.84 3.77
C ARG A 78 -2.72 10.61 3.32
N PRO A 79 -2.31 9.83 2.30
CA PRO A 79 -3.06 8.64 1.92
C PRO A 79 -3.01 7.55 2.99
N ILE A 80 -1.90 7.36 3.71
CA ILE A 80 -1.84 6.42 4.85
C ILE A 80 -2.90 6.78 5.89
N LEU A 81 -2.97 8.05 6.29
CA LEU A 81 -3.95 8.53 7.26
C LEU A 81 -5.39 8.39 6.77
N ARG A 82 -5.63 8.58 5.47
CA ARG A 82 -6.95 8.37 4.86
C ARG A 82 -7.41 6.92 5.01
N ILE A 83 -6.54 5.95 4.69
CA ILE A 83 -6.85 4.51 4.84
C ILE A 83 -7.07 4.17 6.32
N LEU A 84 -6.19 4.67 7.20
CA LEU A 84 -6.30 4.44 8.64
C LEU A 84 -7.64 4.94 9.19
N MET A 85 -8.07 6.14 8.78
CA MET A 85 -9.34 6.72 9.19
C MET A 85 -10.55 5.97 8.61
N LYS A 86 -10.50 5.56 7.33
CA LYS A 86 -11.55 4.76 6.67
C LYS A 86 -11.82 3.45 7.42
N HIS A 87 -10.78 2.83 7.95
CA HIS A 87 -10.89 1.55 8.66
C HIS A 87 -10.86 1.65 10.18
N ARG A 88 -11.05 2.85 10.75
CA ARG A 88 -11.03 3.06 12.19
C ARG A 88 -11.98 2.13 12.96
N CYS A 89 -13.17 1.85 12.42
CA CYS A 89 -14.14 0.95 13.06
C CYS A 89 -13.70 -0.53 13.09
N ARG A 90 -12.76 -0.93 12.23
CA ARG A 90 -12.23 -2.31 12.15
C ARG A 90 -10.95 -2.49 12.96
N LEU A 91 -10.34 -1.39 13.40
CA LEU A 91 -9.13 -1.40 14.22
C LEU A 91 -9.48 -1.18 15.68
N ALA A 92 -8.80 -1.90 16.57
CA ALA A 92 -8.86 -1.57 17.99
C ALA A 92 -8.33 -0.14 18.20
N THR A 93 -9.02 0.66 19.01
CA THR A 93 -8.70 2.08 19.25
C THR A 93 -7.23 2.29 19.66
N GLU A 94 -6.69 1.42 20.51
CA GLU A 94 -5.28 1.49 20.93
C GLU A 94 -4.31 1.27 19.76
N THR A 95 -4.63 0.31 18.88
CA THR A 95 -3.84 0.02 17.68
C THR A 95 -3.89 1.18 16.70
N HIS A 96 -5.06 1.77 16.47
CA HIS A 96 -5.18 2.97 15.63
C HIS A 96 -4.33 4.13 16.17
N SER A 97 -4.46 4.44 17.47
CA SER A 97 -3.69 5.52 18.11
C SER A 97 -2.18 5.26 18.14
N ARG A 98 -1.76 4.00 18.21
CA ARG A 98 -0.35 3.60 18.07
C ARG A 98 0.15 3.83 16.64
N MET A 99 -0.58 3.34 15.63
CA MET A 99 -0.22 3.54 14.22
C MET A 99 -0.16 5.01 13.84
N GLN A 100 -1.11 5.82 14.32
CA GLN A 100 -1.10 7.28 14.12
C GLN A 100 0.20 7.90 14.66
N ARG A 101 0.57 7.60 15.90
CA ARG A 101 1.82 8.11 16.52
C ARG A 101 3.07 7.64 15.78
N ASP A 102 3.07 6.40 15.30
CA ASP A 102 4.19 5.86 14.54
C ASP A 102 4.36 6.60 13.21
N ILE A 103 3.25 6.86 12.49
CA ILE A 103 3.26 7.65 11.24
C ILE A 103 3.81 9.06 11.50
N ASP A 104 3.30 9.75 12.53
CA ASP A 104 3.72 11.10 12.87
C ASP A 104 5.22 11.14 13.24
N SER A 105 5.70 10.17 14.02
CA SER A 105 7.11 10.03 14.39
C SER A 105 8.01 9.81 13.18
N MET A 106 7.62 8.94 12.24
CA MET A 106 8.40 8.67 11.02
C MET A 106 8.39 9.86 10.08
N ALA A 107 7.28 10.58 9.97
CA ALA A 107 7.17 11.83 9.21
C ALA A 107 8.10 12.91 9.76
N MET A 108 8.13 13.10 11.09
CA MET A 108 9.05 14.04 11.74
C MET A 108 10.52 13.70 11.49
N ARG A 109 10.86 12.40 11.49
CA ARG A 109 12.22 11.90 11.20
C ARG A 109 12.55 11.86 9.72
N ARG A 110 11.60 12.16 8.83
CA ARG A 110 11.72 12.05 7.38
C ARG A 110 12.12 10.64 6.91
N ASP A 111 11.68 9.61 7.64
CA ASP A 111 11.97 8.22 7.33
C ASP A 111 11.05 7.71 6.21
N MET A 112 11.40 8.09 4.97
CA MET A 112 10.61 7.77 3.77
C MET A 112 10.55 6.27 3.49
N GLU A 113 11.58 5.51 3.87
CA GLU A 113 11.57 4.06 3.71
C GLU A 113 10.56 3.43 4.65
N ARG A 114 10.56 3.84 5.93
CA ARG A 114 9.59 3.32 6.89
C ARG A 114 8.17 3.75 6.57
N LEU A 115 7.97 4.98 6.09
CA LEU A 115 6.66 5.45 5.63
C LEU A 115 6.14 4.63 4.44
N ARG A 116 6.99 4.27 3.46
CA ARG A 116 6.60 3.37 2.36
C ARG A 116 6.23 1.99 2.84
N VAL A 117 6.95 1.44 3.82
CA VAL A 117 6.58 0.16 4.44
C VAL A 117 5.21 0.25 5.11
N ILE A 118 4.97 1.27 5.92
CA ILE A 118 3.65 1.49 6.57
C ILE A 118 2.56 1.64 5.51
N TYR A 119 2.83 2.37 4.43
CA TYR A 119 1.87 2.54 3.35
C TYR A 119 1.53 1.22 2.66
N ALA A 120 2.54 0.44 2.29
CA ALA A 120 2.35 -0.89 1.72
C ALA A 120 1.55 -1.81 2.66
N GLU A 121 1.82 -1.75 3.97
CA GLU A 121 1.04 -2.52 4.96
C GLU A 121 -0.43 -2.08 5.02
N MET A 122 -0.70 -0.78 4.94
CA MET A 122 -2.07 -0.24 4.93
C MET A 122 -2.81 -0.58 3.63
N LEU A 123 -2.13 -0.55 2.47
CA LEU A 123 -2.71 -0.95 1.19
C LEU A 123 -3.07 -2.44 1.16
N LEU A 124 -2.20 -3.29 1.71
CA LEU A 124 -2.51 -4.71 1.87
C LEU A 124 -3.70 -4.94 2.81
N PHE A 125 -3.75 -4.19 3.91
CA PHE A 125 -4.88 -4.25 4.82
C PHE A 125 -6.18 -3.85 4.11
N GLU A 126 -6.18 -2.75 3.36
CA GLU A 126 -7.34 -2.27 2.60
C GLU A 126 -7.79 -3.29 1.53
N ALA A 127 -6.85 -3.84 0.76
CA ALA A 127 -7.13 -4.84 -0.25
C ALA A 127 -7.83 -6.08 0.34
N GLN A 128 -7.43 -6.50 1.54
CA GLN A 128 -8.02 -7.63 2.27
C GLN A 128 -9.36 -7.29 2.92
N ALA A 129 -9.49 -6.06 3.42
CA ALA A 129 -10.68 -5.64 4.15
C ALA A 129 -11.91 -5.57 3.23
N GLU A 130 -11.72 -5.31 1.92
CA GLU A 130 -12.81 -5.27 0.93
C GLU A 130 -13.15 -6.66 0.34
N GLU A 131 -12.27 -7.67 0.47
CA GLU A 131 -12.64 -9.05 0.08
C GLU A 131 -13.70 -9.65 1.01
N GLY A 132 -13.66 -9.33 2.31
CA GLY A 132 -14.65 -9.82 3.28
C GLY A 132 -16.07 -9.23 3.13
N GLN A 133 -16.28 -8.29 2.20
CA GLN A 133 -17.61 -7.70 1.92
C GLN A 133 -18.27 -8.23 0.64
N ASN A 134 -17.53 -8.92 -0.25
CA ASN A 134 -18.09 -9.50 -1.47
C ASN A 134 -18.57 -10.96 -1.32
N ASP A 135 -18.38 -11.56 -0.14
CA ASP A 135 -18.82 -12.92 0.20
C ASP A 135 -20.09 -12.93 1.10
N GLN A 136 -20.88 -11.84 1.13
CA GLN A 136 -22.20 -11.76 1.79
C GLN A 136 -23.28 -11.38 0.78
#